data_AF-A0A350WUL9-F1
#
_entry.id   AF-A0A350WUL9-F1
#
_cell.length_a   1.000
_cell.length_b   1.000
_cell.length_c   1.000
_cell.angle_alpha   90.00
_cell.angle_beta   90.00
_cell.angle_gamma   90.00
#
_symmetry.space_group_name_H-M   'P 1'
#
loop_
_entity.id
_entity.type
_entity.pdbx_description
1 polymer ?
#
loop_
_entity_poly.entity_id
_entity_poly.type
_entity_poly.pdbx_seq_one_letter_code
_entity_poly.pdbx_strand_id
1 'polypeptide(L)' 'MSRDLRKYMKDTNARIAVGALFLLFVVGLGLIWAIYGFGAAVSGFLCLLGASVPIGLILFFLFGLDWIVKRANRD' A
#
# COMPACT_ATOMS: atom_id res chain seq x y z
N MET A 1 29.05 -12.46 12.91
CA MET A 1 28.01 -12.56 11.87
C MET A 1 26.96 -11.47 12.12
N SER A 2 27.23 -10.23 11.72
CA SER A 2 26.30 -9.11 11.88
C SER A 2 25.22 -9.24 10.81
N ARG A 3 24.09 -9.86 11.15
CA ARG A 3 22.92 -9.94 10.26
C ARG A 3 22.27 -8.57 10.29
N ASP A 4 22.28 -7.85 9.17
CA ASP A 4 21.63 -6.55 9.01
C ASP A 4 20.11 -6.65 9.26
N LEU A 5 19.69 -6.46 10.53
CA LEU A 5 18.28 -6.48 10.93
C LEU A 5 17.45 -5.40 10.21
N ARG A 6 18.09 -4.31 9.79
CA ARG A 6 17.48 -3.17 9.11
C ARG A 6 16.98 -3.51 7.70
N LYS A 7 17.62 -4.46 7.02
CA LYS A 7 17.18 -4.96 5.70
C LYS A 7 15.92 -5.84 5.83
N TYR A 8 15.88 -6.70 6.86
CA TYR A 8 14.74 -7.57 7.14
C TYR A 8 13.49 -6.80 7.61
N MET A 9 13.66 -5.74 8.38
CA MET A 9 12.53 -4.95 8.88
C MET A 9 11.74 -4.25 7.76
N LYS A 10 12.43 -3.77 6.70
CA LYS A 10 11.79 -3.16 5.52
C LYS A 10 10.99 -4.17 4.70
N ASP A 11 11.53 -5.37 4.52
CA ASP A 11 10.92 -6.43 3.72
C ASP A 11 9.67 -7.02 4.43
N THR A 12 9.77 -7.19 5.76
CA THR A 12 8.63 -7.63 6.59
C THR A 12 7.49 -6.61 6.58
N ASN A 13 7.77 -5.31 6.74
CA ASN A 13 6.72 -4.30 6.74
C ASN A 13 5.97 -4.24 5.39
N ALA A 14 6.68 -4.39 4.27
CA ALA A 14 6.05 -4.44 2.95
C ALA A 14 5.11 -5.65 2.83
N ARG A 15 5.55 -6.83 3.27
CA ARG A 15 4.71 -8.05 3.26
C ARG A 15 3.47 -7.93 4.15
N ILE A 16 3.62 -7.37 5.36
CA ILE A 16 2.49 -7.16 6.27
C ILE A 16 1.51 -6.15 5.66
N ALA A 17 2.00 -5.05 5.09
CA ALA A 17 1.15 -4.06 4.44
C ALA A 17 0.37 -4.66 3.26
N VAL A 18 1.04 -5.44 2.40
CA VAL A 18 0.39 -6.12 1.26
C VAL A 18 -0.61 -7.16 1.74
N GLY A 19 -0.27 -7.96 2.76
CA GLY A 19 -1.17 -8.96 3.33
C GLY A 19 -2.41 -8.34 3.98
N ALA A 20 -2.23 -7.24 4.71
CA ALA A 20 -3.32 -6.48 5.30
C ALA A 20 -4.25 -5.89 4.21
N LEU A 21 -3.67 -5.30 3.16
CA LEU A 21 -4.42 -4.81 2.00
C LEU A 21 -5.23 -5.91 1.33
N PHE A 22 -4.62 -7.08 1.11
CA PHE A 22 -5.30 -8.21 0.47
C PHE A 22 -6.47 -8.71 1.32
N LEU A 23 -6.28 -8.88 2.63
CA LEU A 23 -7.36 -9.25 3.55
C LEU A 23 -8.48 -8.20 3.55
N LEU A 24 -8.14 -6.92 3.60
CA LEU A 24 -9.13 -5.84 3.60
C LEU A 24 -9.96 -5.86 2.32
N PHE A 25 -9.33 -5.94 1.15
CA PHE A 25 -10.04 -5.96 -0.12
C PHE A 25 -10.86 -7.25 -0.31
N VAL A 26 -10.30 -8.42 -0.03
CA VAL A 26 -11.01 -9.69 -0.28
C VAL A 26 -12.07 -9.96 0.78
N VAL A 27 -11.69 -9.93 2.06
CA VAL A 27 -12.61 -10.26 3.16
C VAL A 27 -13.54 -9.09 3.45
N GLY A 28 -13.03 -7.86 3.48
CA GLY A 28 -13.85 -6.68 3.75
C GLY A 28 -14.93 -6.47 2.69
N LEU A 29 -14.56 -6.39 1.41
CA LEU A 29 -15.56 -6.21 0.33
C LEU A 29 -16.44 -7.45 0.16
N GLY A 30 -15.90 -8.65 0.36
CA GLY A 30 -16.68 -9.89 0.34
C GLY A 30 -17.78 -9.89 1.41
N LEU A 31 -17.46 -9.44 2.63
CA LEU A 31 -18.43 -9.34 3.71
C LEU A 31 -19.49 -8.24 3.45
N ILE A 32 -19.05 -7.09 2.92
CA ILE A 32 -19.97 -6.01 2.53
C ILE A 32 -20.93 -6.50 1.44
N TRP A 33 -20.41 -7.23 0.45
CA TRP A 33 -21.23 -7.78 -0.62
C TRP A 33 -22.26 -8.79 -0.10
N ALA A 34 -21.86 -9.66 0.84
CA ALA A 34 -22.75 -10.66 1.42
C ALA A 34 -23.87 -10.06 2.28
N ILE A 35 -23.61 -8.95 2.99
CA ILE A 35 -24.58 -8.36 3.95
C ILE A 35 -25.39 -7.21 3.32
N TYR A 36 -24.75 -6.32 2.57
CA TYR A 36 -25.34 -5.07 2.07
C TYR A 36 -25.59 -5.08 0.55
N GLY A 37 -25.20 -6.14 -0.14
CA GLY A 37 -25.41 -6.32 -1.58
C GLY A 37 -24.40 -5.59 -2.47
N PHE A 38 -24.64 -5.63 -3.78
CA PHE A 38 -23.69 -5.18 -4.80
C PHE A 38 -23.39 -3.68 -4.76
N GLY A 39 -24.42 -2.84 -4.55
CA GLY A 39 -24.24 -1.39 -4.52
C GLY A 39 -23.30 -0.92 -3.40
N ALA A 40 -23.39 -1.55 -2.22
CA ALA A 40 -22.52 -1.24 -1.09
C ALA A 40 -21.08 -1.74 -1.30
N ALA A 41 -20.91 -2.88 -1.98
CA ALA A 41 -19.57 -3.38 -2.32
C ALA A 41 -18.83 -2.42 -3.25
N VAL A 42 -19.53 -1.84 -4.24
CA VAL A 42 -18.93 -0.87 -5.18
C VAL A 42 -18.56 0.43 -4.48
N SER A 43 -19.41 0.95 -3.59
CA SER A 43 -19.09 2.16 -2.83
C SER A 43 -17.92 1.94 -1.87
N GLY A 44 -17.87 0.77 -1.21
CA GLY A 44 -16.73 0.36 -0.38
C GLY A 44 -15.43 0.25 -1.19
N PHE A 45 -15.49 -0.31 -2.40
CA PHE A 45 -14.34 -0.40 -3.30
C PHE A 45 -13.85 0.99 -3.73
N LEU A 46 -14.76 1.89 -4.13
CA LEU A 46 -14.45 3.28 -4.48
C LEU A 46 -13.81 4.04 -3.31
N CYS A 47 -14.29 3.82 -2.08
CA CYS A 47 -13.72 4.41 -0.87
C CYS A 47 -12.28 3.95 -0.64
N LEU A 48 -12.02 2.64 -0.74
CA LEU A 48 -10.67 2.08 -0.60
C LEU A 48 -9.72 2.59 -1.69
N LEU A 49 -10.21 2.70 -2.93
CA LEU A 49 -9.44 3.30 -4.03
C LEU A 49 -9.12 4.77 -3.75
N GLY A 50 -10.10 5.53 -3.27
CA GLY A 50 -9.95 6.93 -2.88
C GLY A 50 -8.92 7.12 -1.76
N ALA A 51 -8.95 6.27 -0.73
CA ALA A 51 -7.96 6.26 0.34
C ALA A 51 -6.55 5.88 -0.14
N SER A 52 -6.44 5.11 -1.22
CA SER A 52 -5.15 4.73 -1.82
C SER A 52 -4.50 5.88 -2.61
N VAL A 53 -5.28 6.88 -3.06
CA VAL A 53 -4.79 8.05 -3.79
C VAL A 53 -3.73 8.84 -3.01
N PRO A 54 -3.98 9.32 -1.77
CA PRO A 54 -2.97 10.08 -1.02
C PRO A 54 -1.73 9.26 -0.70
N ILE A 55 -1.88 7.96 -0.40
CA ILE A 55 -0.74 7.06 -0.15
C ILE A 55 0.12 6.95 -1.41
N GLY A 56 -0.50 6.71 -2.56
CA GLY A 56 0.18 6.65 -3.86
C GLY A 56 0.88 7.96 -4.19
N LEU A 57 0.23 9.09 -3.92
CA LEU A 57 0.79 10.42 -4.16
C LEU A 57 2.06 10.64 -3.33
N ILE A 58 2.04 10.32 -2.03
CA ILE A 58 3.20 10.46 -1.15
C ILE A 58 4.36 9.59 -1.65
N LEU A 59 4.10 8.32 -1.97
CA LEU A 59 5.13 7.42 -2.49
C LEU A 59 5.69 7.91 -3.84
N PHE A 60 4.85 8.44 -4.71
CA PHE A 60 5.25 8.99 -6.00
C PHE A 60 6.20 10.18 -5.82
N PHE A 61 5.85 11.13 -4.94
CA PHE A 61 6.74 12.25 -4.62
C PHE A 61 8.06 11.79 -4.00
N LEU A 62 8.00 10.85 -3.05
CA LEU A 62 9.20 10.34 -2.38
C LEU A 62 10.14 9.62 -3.35
N PHE A 63 9.57 8.82 -4.27
CA PHE A 63 10.32 8.12 -5.30
C PHE A 63 10.91 9.11 -6.33
N GLY A 64 10.15 10.14 -6.72
CA GLY A 64 10.63 11.20 -7.61
C GLY A 64 11.81 11.96 -7.00
N LEU A 65 11.73 12.31 -5.71
CA LEU A 65 12.82 12.94 -4.98
C LEU A 65 14.04 12.02 -4.88
N ASP A 66 13.87 10.75 -4.54
CA ASP A 66 14.96 9.77 -4.48
C ASP A 66 15.67 9.64 -5.84
N TRP A 67 14.89 9.60 -6.94
CA TRP A 67 15.44 9.53 -8.29
C TRP A 67 16.24 10.78 -8.68
N ILE A 68 15.75 11.97 -8.32
CA ILE A 68 16.45 13.24 -8.55
C ILE A 68 17.74 13.31 -7.73
N VAL A 69 17.68 12.99 -6.43
CA VAL A 69 18.84 13.01 -5.53
C VAL A 69 19.90 12.00 -5.98
N LYS A 70 19.50 10.79 -6.39
CA LYS A 70 20.41 9.76 -6.88
C LYS A 70 21.07 10.15 -8.22
N ARG A 71 20.38 10.94 -9.04
CA ARG A 71 20.94 11.48 -10.27
C ARG A 71 21.86 12.68 -10.03
N ALA A 72 21.61 13.48 -9.00
CA ALA A 72 22.42 14.62 -8.61
C ALA A 72 23.70 14.23 -7.85
N ASN A 73 23.65 13.18 -7.02
CA ASN A 73 24.79 12.71 -6.22
C ASN A 73 25.66 11.67 -6.95
N ARG A 74 25.78 11.80 -8.28
CA ARG A 74 26.61 10.93 -9.13
C ARG A 74 27.97 11.61 -9.38
N ASP A 75 28.66 11.92 -8.29
CA ASP A 75 30.09 12.29 -8.24
C ASP A 75 30.88 11.14 -7.60
#